data_AF-A0A1Q8CXG9-F1
#
_entry.id   AF-A0A1Q8CXG9-F1
#
_cell.length_a   1.000
_cell.length_b   1.000
_cell.length_c   1.000
_cell.angle_alpha   90.00
_cell.angle_beta   90.00
_cell.angle_gamma   90.00
#
_symmetry.space_group_name_H-M   'P 1'
#
loop_
_entity.id
_entity.type
_entity.pdbx_description
1 polymer ?
#
loop_
_entity_poly.entity_id
_entity_poly.type
_entity_poly.pdbx_seq_one_letter_code
_entity_poly.pdbx_strand_id
1 'polypeptide(L)'
;MAFHPNEAQVEVQLGGAPDLPHVLADVLLWTTTLAEVTAEWTHAREARLLVTVRGRSASGVRFLAYGGGPFADCLGLVQLRPGEREGVSLDELYALLNLIREREAA
;
A
#
# COMPACT_ATOMS: atom_id res chain seq x y z
N MET A 1 -5.05 5.49 -13.36
CA MET A 1 -3.82 6.25 -13.72
C MET A 1 -4.22 7.69 -13.87
N ALA A 2 -3.74 8.57 -13.00
CA ALA A 2 -3.94 10.01 -13.09
C ALA A 2 -2.62 10.66 -13.52
N PHE A 3 -2.69 11.65 -14.41
CA PHE A 3 -1.54 12.43 -14.87
C PHE A 3 -1.65 13.84 -14.31
N HIS A 4 -0.71 14.20 -13.44
CA HIS A 4 -0.62 15.50 -12.81
C HIS A 4 0.48 16.30 -13.53
N PRO A 5 0.17 17.15 -14.53
CA PRO A 5 1.20 17.75 -15.39
C PRO A 5 2.22 18.64 -14.66
N ASN A 6 1.89 19.10 -13.46
CA ASN A 6 2.76 19.92 -12.62
C ASN A 6 3.53 19.11 -11.56
N GLU A 7 3.24 17.81 -11.43
CA GLU A 7 3.95 16.90 -10.55
C GLU A 7 4.65 15.87 -11.43
N ALA A 8 5.97 15.82 -11.38
CA ALA A 8 6.75 14.82 -12.12
C ALA A 8 6.60 13.42 -11.49
N GLN A 9 5.36 12.93 -11.38
CA GLN A 9 4.94 11.71 -10.70
C GLN A 9 3.90 10.96 -11.52
N VAL A 10 4.06 9.64 -11.58
CA VAL A 10 3.08 8.72 -12.14
C VAL A 10 2.34 8.04 -10.99
N GLU A 11 1.00 8.16 -10.99
CA GLU A 11 0.15 7.52 -10.01
C GLU A 11 -0.51 6.26 -10.56
N VAL A 12 -0.26 5.14 -9.87
CA VAL A 12 -0.76 3.83 -10.21
C VAL A 12 -1.66 3.34 -9.09
N GLN A 13 -2.97 3.39 -9.35
CA GLN A 13 -3.94 2.71 -8.51
C GLN A 13 -3.94 1.24 -8.85
N LEU A 14 -3.55 0.42 -7.88
CA LEU A 14 -3.65 -1.02 -7.90
C LEU A 14 -5.11 -1.37 -7.60
N GLY A 15 -5.74 -2.07 -8.53
CA GLY A 15 -7.16 -2.40 -8.48
C GLY A 15 -7.43 -3.70 -9.22
N GLY A 16 -8.60 -4.27 -8.98
CA GLY A 16 -9.05 -5.53 -9.58
C GLY A 16 -8.97 -6.73 -8.63
N ALA A 17 -8.20 -6.65 -7.55
CA ALA A 17 -8.22 -7.64 -6.48
C ALA A 17 -9.35 -7.35 -5.46
N PRO A 18 -10.10 -8.37 -5.01
CA PRO A 18 -11.22 -8.19 -4.10
C PRO A 18 -10.80 -7.99 -2.62
N ASP A 19 -9.57 -8.33 -2.26
CA ASP A 19 -9.12 -8.54 -0.88
C ASP A 19 -7.75 -7.88 -0.58
N LEU A 20 -7.55 -7.51 0.69
CA LEU A 20 -6.36 -6.81 1.15
C LEU A 20 -5.03 -7.57 0.90
N PRO A 21 -4.93 -8.91 1.04
CA PRO A 21 -3.69 -9.65 0.80
C PRO A 21 -3.15 -9.52 -0.62
N HIS A 22 -4.02 -9.62 -1.63
CA HIS A 22 -3.62 -9.49 -3.03
C HIS A 22 -3.13 -8.07 -3.32
N VAL A 23 -3.84 -7.06 -2.82
CA VAL A 23 -3.40 -5.67 -2.95
C VAL A 23 -2.04 -5.43 -2.30
N LEU A 24 -1.81 -5.95 -1.09
CA LEU A 24 -0.52 -5.85 -0.41
C LEU A 24 0.60 -6.52 -1.22
N ALA A 25 0.33 -7.69 -1.81
CA ALA A 25 1.29 -8.37 -2.68
C ALA A 25 1.62 -7.54 -3.93
N ASP A 26 0.63 -6.93 -4.57
CA ASP A 26 0.83 -6.06 -5.73
C ASP A 26 1.63 -4.80 -5.36
N VAL A 27 1.31 -4.17 -4.22
CA VAL A 27 2.07 -3.03 -3.69
C VAL A 27 3.53 -3.42 -3.43
N LEU A 28 3.76 -4.57 -2.80
CA LEU A 28 5.10 -5.08 -2.51
C LEU A 28 5.88 -5.42 -3.79
N LEU A 29 5.22 -5.85 -4.87
CA LEU A 29 5.91 -6.05 -6.13
C LEU A 29 6.53 -4.75 -6.67
N TRP A 30 5.85 -3.61 -6.51
CA TRP A 30 6.40 -2.32 -6.92
C TRP A 30 7.68 -1.94 -6.17
N THR A 31 7.78 -2.31 -4.90
CA THR A 31 8.96 -1.99 -4.08
C THR A 31 10.23 -2.71 -4.57
N THR A 32 10.08 -3.81 -5.32
CA THR A 32 11.20 -4.53 -5.94
C THR A 32 11.72 -3.86 -7.22
N THR A 33 10.94 -2.95 -7.81
CA THR A 33 11.26 -2.30 -9.09
C THR A 33 11.67 -0.84 -8.96
N LEU A 34 11.43 -0.25 -7.79
CA LEU A 34 11.69 1.15 -7.49
C LEU A 34 12.88 1.29 -6.54
N ALA A 35 13.64 2.38 -6.71
CA ALA A 35 14.65 2.82 -5.77
C ALA A 35 14.08 3.84 -4.78
N GLU A 36 14.76 4.02 -3.64
CA GLU A 36 14.40 5.00 -2.59
C GLU A 36 12.95 4.85 -2.10
N VAL A 37 12.54 3.59 -1.88
CA VAL A 37 11.14 3.29 -1.55
C VAL A 37 10.79 3.80 -0.15
N THR A 38 9.67 4.50 -0.07
CA THR A 38 9.00 4.82 1.20
C THR A 38 7.57 4.28 1.15
N ALA A 39 7.05 3.87 2.30
CA ALA A 39 5.72 3.31 2.42
C ALA A 39 4.92 3.99 3.53
N GLU A 40 3.60 4.00 3.36
CA GLU A 40 2.65 4.54 4.32
C GLU A 40 1.35 3.73 4.23
N TRP A 41 0.71 3.48 5.37
CA TRP A 41 -0.68 3.05 5.39
C TRP A 41 -1.58 4.14 5.99
N THR A 42 -2.83 4.18 5.55
CA THR A 42 -3.81 5.17 5.95
C THR A 42 -5.13 4.46 6.22
N HIS A 43 -5.74 4.74 7.37
CA HIS A 43 -7.12 4.35 7.62
C HIS A 43 -8.03 5.38 6.93
N ALA A 44 -8.41 5.09 5.69
CA ALA A 44 -9.30 5.95 4.93
C ALA A 44 -10.70 6.01 5.58
N ARG A 45 -11.37 7.15 5.43
CA ARG A 45 -12.69 7.41 6.05
C ARG A 45 -13.78 6.41 5.64
N GLU A 46 -13.59 5.70 4.54
CA GLU A 46 -14.49 4.66 4.01
C GLU A 46 -14.28 3.28 4.66
N ALA A 47 -13.67 3.23 5.86
CA ALA A 47 -13.30 1.99 6.56
C ALA A 47 -12.40 1.06 5.72
N ARG A 48 -11.44 1.67 5.00
CA ARG A 48 -10.45 0.96 4.19
C ARG A 48 -9.05 1.21 4.73
N LEU A 49 -8.20 0.19 4.69
CA LEU A 49 -6.76 0.39 4.78
C LEU A 49 -6.25 0.70 3.36
N LEU A 50 -5.72 1.90 3.16
CA LEU A 50 -4.98 2.25 1.95
C LEU A 50 -3.49 2.12 2.23
N VAL A 51 -2.76 1.44 1.36
CA VAL A 51 -1.31 1.33 1.39
C VAL A 51 -0.76 2.04 0.17
N THR A 52 0.23 2.90 0.41
CA THR A 52 0.91 3.69 -0.61
C THR A 52 2.41 3.43 -0.53
N VAL A 53 3.02 3.13 -1.67
CA VAL A 53 4.47 3.10 -1.83
C VAL A 53 4.90 4.17 -2.83
N ARG A 54 5.96 4.89 -2.49
CA ARG A 54 6.57 5.92 -3.34
C ARG A 54 8.01 5.53 -3.61
N GLY A 55 8.49 5.78 -4.83
CA GLY A 55 9.88 5.52 -5.19
C GLY A 55 10.23 6.09 -6.55
N ARG A 56 11.40 5.74 -7.07
CA ARG A 56 11.87 6.18 -8.39
C ARG A 56 12.22 5.00 -9.29
N SER A 57 11.90 5.10 -10.57
CA SER A 57 12.44 4.17 -11.57
C SER A 57 13.94 4.39 -11.77
N ALA A 58 14.59 3.46 -12.46
CA ALA A 58 15.99 3.60 -12.88
C ALA A 58 16.25 4.84 -13.75
N SER A 59 15.23 5.35 -14.46
CA SER A 59 15.30 6.60 -15.24
C SER A 59 15.01 7.86 -14.42
N GLY A 60 14.75 7.74 -13.11
CA GLY A 60 14.51 8.86 -12.20
C GLY A 60 13.05 9.34 -12.12
N VAL A 61 12.12 8.69 -12.83
CA VAL A 61 10.69 9.02 -12.78
C VAL A 61 10.13 8.64 -11.42
N ARG A 62 9.37 9.54 -10.77
CA ARG A 62 8.72 9.24 -9.48
C ARG A 62 7.44 8.45 -9.71
N PHE A 63 7.27 7.40 -8.93
CA PHE A 63 6.08 6.58 -8.91
C PHE A 63 5.42 6.63 -7.54
N LEU A 64 4.10 6.68 -7.54
CA LEU A 64 3.26 6.42 -6.39
C LEU A 64 2.34 5.26 -6.78
N ALA A 65 2.57 4.09 -6.20
CA ALA A 65 1.68 2.95 -6.34
C ALA A 65 0.86 2.80 -5.07
N TYR A 66 -0.45 2.68 -5.21
CA TYR A 66 -1.34 2.61 -4.07
C TYR A 66 -2.51 1.68 -4.31
N GLY A 67 -2.99 1.04 -3.26
CA GLY A 67 -4.19 0.23 -3.28
C GLY A 67 -4.73 0.08 -1.87
N GLY A 68 -5.88 -0.55 -1.71
CA GLY A 68 -6.33 -0.92 -0.37
C GLY A 68 -7.50 -1.88 -0.34
N GLY A 69 -7.77 -2.38 0.85
CA GLY A 69 -8.89 -3.29 1.14
C GLY A 69 -9.67 -2.83 2.37
N PRO A 70 -10.73 -3.57 2.76
CA PRO A 70 -11.45 -3.34 4.00
C PRO A 70 -10.50 -3.26 5.21
N PHE A 71 -10.67 -2.26 6.08
CA PHE A 71 -9.86 -2.14 7.31
C PHE A 71 -10.13 -3.29 8.29
N ALA A 72 -11.30 -3.93 8.19
CA ALA A 72 -11.63 -5.12 8.96
C ALA A 72 -10.62 -6.26 8.75
N ASP A 73 -10.00 -6.33 7.56
CA ASP A 73 -9.02 -7.37 7.24
C ASP A 73 -7.72 -7.19 8.03
N CYS A 74 -7.41 -5.99 8.53
CA CYS A 74 -6.24 -5.73 9.36
C CYS A 74 -6.58 -5.36 10.81
N LEU A 75 -7.83 -5.60 11.25
CA LEU A 75 -8.27 -5.24 12.60
C LEU A 75 -7.40 -5.95 13.66
N GLY A 76 -6.86 -5.16 14.59
CA GLY A 76 -5.95 -5.65 15.63
C GLY A 76 -4.48 -5.77 15.21
N LEU A 77 -4.20 -5.76 13.91
CA LEU A 77 -2.83 -5.77 13.35
C LEU A 77 -2.31 -4.35 13.08
N VAL A 78 -3.20 -3.46 12.64
CA VAL A 78 -2.89 -2.04 12.39
C VAL A 78 -3.67 -1.17 13.38
N GLN A 79 -2.98 -0.28 14.09
CA GLN A 79 -3.54 0.55 15.15
C GLN A 79 -3.72 2.00 14.68
N LEU A 80 -4.61 2.20 13.70
CA LEU A 80 -4.95 3.53 13.18
C LEU A 80 -6.41 3.88 13.43
N ARG A 81 -6.67 5.10 13.92
CA ARG A 81 -8.03 5.67 13.94
C ARG A 81 -8.44 6.14 12.54
N PRO A 82 -9.74 6.25 12.24
CA PRO A 82 -10.20 6.76 10.96
C PRO A 82 -9.61 8.14 10.63
N GLY A 83 -8.97 8.26 9.48
CA GLY A 83 -8.27 9.45 9.00
C GLY A 83 -6.80 9.54 9.42
N GLU A 84 -6.30 8.63 10.25
CA GLU A 84 -4.88 8.57 10.60
C GLU A 84 -4.06 7.86 9.52
N ARG A 85 -2.78 8.20 9.49
CA ARG A 85 -1.77 7.67 8.59
C ARG A 85 -0.46 7.50 9.33
N GLU A 86 0.32 6.53 8.92
CA GLU A 86 1.60 6.19 9.53
C GLU A 86 2.56 5.68 8.46
N GLY A 87 3.79 6.21 8.50
CA GLY A 87 4.88 5.72 7.65
C GLY A 87 5.37 4.38 8.17
N VAL A 88 5.58 3.43 7.27
CA VAL A 88 5.95 2.05 7.60
C VAL A 88 7.17 1.59 6.81
N SER A 89 7.87 0.63 7.39
CA SER A 89 8.91 -0.13 6.70
C SER A 89 8.32 -1.17 5.75
N LEU A 90 9.14 -1.66 4.81
CA LEU A 90 8.74 -2.76 3.94
C LEU A 90 8.54 -4.06 4.73
N ASP A 91 9.33 -4.28 5.78
CA ASP A 91 9.22 -5.45 6.66
C ASP A 91 7.88 -5.49 7.39
N GLU A 92 7.36 -4.34 7.83
CA GLU A 92 6.02 -4.24 8.42
C GLU A 92 4.91 -4.56 7.42
N LEU A 93 5.05 -4.16 6.14
CA LEU A 93 4.12 -4.56 5.09
C LEU A 93 4.17 -6.06 4.81
N TYR A 94 5.36 -6.67 4.77
CA TYR A 94 5.51 -8.12 4.63
C TYR A 94 4.92 -8.86 5.84
N ALA A 95 5.16 -8.37 7.05
CA ALA A 95 4.60 -8.94 8.28
C ALA A 95 3.07 -8.89 8.27
N LEU A 96 2.48 -7.74 7.89
CA LEU A 96 1.03 -7.61 7.78
C LEU A 96 0.44 -8.61 6.77
N LEU A 97 1.05 -8.74 5.57
CA LEU A 97 0.61 -9.69 4.56
C LEU A 97 0.61 -11.13 5.09
N ASN A 98 1.69 -11.54 5.78
CA ASN A 98 1.80 -12.89 6.32
C ASN A 98 0.78 -13.14 7.43
N LEU A 99 0.60 -12.19 8.36
CA LEU A 99 -0.37 -12.30 9.45
C LEU A 99 -1.82 -12.40 8.95
N ILE A 100 -2.18 -11.67 7.89
CA ILE A 100 -3.52 -11.79 7.30
C ILE A 100 -3.71 -13.18 6.68
N ARG A 101 -2.72 -13.67 5.92
CA ARG A 101 -2.77 -15.01 5.31
C ARG A 101 -2.85 -16.13 6.34
N GLU A 102 -2.10 -16.01 7.43
CA GLU A 102 -2.16 -16.98 8.54
C GLU A 102 -3.56 -17.03 9.16
N ARG A 103 -4.20 -15.87 9.34
CA ARG A 103 -5.57 -15.79 9.87
C ARG A 103 -6.61 -16.37 8.91
N GLU A 104 -6.42 -16.23 7.60
CA GLU A 104 -7.32 -16.81 6.58
C GLU A 104 -7.17 -18.34 6.46
N ALA A 105 -6.01 -18.89 6.85
CA ALA A 105 -5.74 -20.32 6.84
C ALA A 105 -6.19 -21.06 8.11
N ALA A 106 -6.60 -20.33 9.16
CA ALA A 106 -7.03 -20.84 10.46
C ALA A 106 -8.56 -20.97 10.57
#